data_AF-A0AAE4TUW4-F1
#
_entry.id   AF-A0AAE4TUW4-F1
#
_cell.length_a   1.000
_cell.length_b   1.000
_cell.length_c   1.000
_cell.angle_alpha   90.00
_cell.angle_beta   90.00
_cell.angle_gamma   90.00
#
_symmetry.space_group_name_H-M   'P 1'
#
loop_
_entity.id
_entity.type
_entity.pdbx_description
1 polymer ?
#
loop_
_entity_poly.entity_id
_entity_poly.type
_entity_poly.pdbx_seq_one_letter_code
_entity_poly.pdbx_strand_id
1 'polypeptide(L)'
;MPSWISEENLQKALNNGISYHTLYDRIRSGWTIKEAITTPPVRGGIFTKEEREISESNGISYKTAYARIVAMGMSVEEAITTPLRPHRGRNCKHGQWKETALENGIPERTFYNRLRLGWTYQNAATKPVRRKDEIEKKWLDIAKNNGIGYHTFLSRIRTHKWDMERAATTPVINTGRRCSMKDKEGVS
;
A
#
# COMPACT_ATOMS: atom_id res chain seq x y z
N MET A 1 30.88 -5.76 -46.59
CA MET A 1 31.04 -4.39 -46.05
C MET A 1 30.67 -3.38 -47.12
N PRO A 2 30.09 -2.22 -46.77
CA PRO A 2 29.86 -1.15 -47.74
C PRO A 2 31.19 -0.75 -48.38
N SER A 3 31.23 -0.56 -49.70
CA SER A 3 32.47 -0.33 -50.46
C SER A 3 33.22 0.97 -50.11
N TRP A 4 32.60 1.86 -49.34
CA TRP A 4 33.11 3.19 -49.01
C TRP A 4 33.79 3.28 -47.63
N ILE A 5 33.77 2.23 -46.80
CA ILE A 5 34.62 2.10 -45.61
C ILE A 5 35.69 1.05 -45.93
N SER A 6 36.96 1.45 -45.85
CA SER A 6 38.08 0.50 -45.87
C SER A 6 38.15 -0.28 -44.56
N GLU A 7 38.59 -1.53 -44.64
CA GLU A 7 38.85 -2.39 -43.47
C GLU A 7 39.78 -1.69 -42.47
N GLU A 8 40.79 -0.97 -42.98
CA GLU A 8 41.74 -0.21 -42.17
C GLU A 8 41.07 0.90 -41.36
N ASN A 9 40.13 1.64 -41.95
CA ASN A 9 39.41 2.71 -41.25
C ASN A 9 38.43 2.14 -40.21
N LEU A 10 37.82 0.99 -40.50
CA LEU A 10 37.00 0.28 -39.52
C LEU A 10 37.85 -0.18 -38.32
N GLN A 11 39.00 -0.79 -38.58
CA GLN A 11 39.89 -1.27 -37.51
C GLN A 11 40.39 -0.11 -36.63
N LYS A 12 40.75 1.03 -37.24
CA LYS A 12 41.10 2.26 -36.50
C LYS A 12 39.95 2.77 -35.64
N ALA A 13 38.71 2.77 -36.16
CA ALA A 13 37.54 3.19 -35.41
C ALA A 13 37.24 2.27 -34.21
N LEU A 14 37.33 0.95 -34.42
CA LEU A 14 37.14 -0.05 -33.35
C LEU A 14 38.18 0.11 -32.24
N ASN A 15 39.45 0.35 -32.60
CA ASN A 15 40.51 0.62 -31.62
C ASN A 15 40.25 1.89 -30.80
N ASN A 16 39.56 2.88 -31.38
CA ASN A 16 39.12 4.11 -30.70
C ASN A 16 37.77 3.96 -29.98
N GLY A 17 37.22 2.73 -29.86
CA GLY A 17 35.96 2.46 -29.17
C GLY A 17 34.70 2.91 -29.93
N ILE A 18 34.82 3.19 -31.23
CA ILE A 18 33.72 3.59 -32.10
C ILE A 18 33.18 2.34 -32.79
N SER A 19 31.92 2.01 -32.54
CA SER A 19 31.29 0.85 -33.18
C SER A 19 31.08 1.09 -34.69
N TYR A 20 31.02 0.00 -35.48
CA TYR A 20 30.68 0.07 -36.90
C TYR A 20 29.41 0.90 -37.17
N HIS A 21 28.39 0.73 -36.34
CA HIS A 21 27.12 1.45 -36.48
C HIS A 21 27.31 2.96 -36.26
N THR A 22 28.03 3.34 -35.21
CA THR A 22 28.38 4.74 -34.93
C THR A 22 29.19 5.37 -36.08
N LEU A 23 30.16 4.63 -36.63
CA LEU A 23 30.94 5.08 -37.79
C LEU A 23 30.06 5.27 -39.03
N TYR A 24 29.17 4.32 -39.30
CA TYR A 24 28.23 4.36 -40.43
C TYR A 24 27.31 5.59 -40.35
N ASP A 25 26.71 5.85 -39.18
CA ASP A 25 25.80 6.97 -38.97
C ASP A 25 26.49 8.32 -39.15
N ARG A 26 27.73 8.45 -38.69
CA ARG A 26 28.54 9.67 -38.86
C ARG A 26 28.79 9.98 -40.33
N ILE A 27 29.21 8.99 -41.11
CA ILE A 27 29.46 9.17 -42.54
C ILE A 27 28.16 9.49 -43.28
N ARG A 28 27.06 8.79 -42.95
CA ARG A 28 25.73 9.10 -43.50
C ARG A 28 25.27 10.52 -43.15
N SER A 29 25.70 11.04 -42.01
CA SER A 29 25.42 12.41 -41.56
C SER A 29 26.42 13.44 -42.12
N GLY A 30 27.29 13.06 -43.05
CA GLY A 30 28.20 13.96 -43.77
C GLY A 30 29.53 14.23 -43.06
N TRP A 31 29.88 13.46 -42.02
CA TRP A 31 31.17 13.61 -41.35
C TRP A 31 32.31 13.20 -42.27
N THR A 32 33.47 13.84 -42.10
CA THR A 32 34.69 13.38 -42.77
C THR A 32 35.15 12.06 -42.14
N ILE A 33 35.81 11.21 -42.92
CA ILE A 33 36.34 9.93 -42.43
C ILE A 33 37.25 10.13 -41.22
N LYS A 34 38.12 11.15 -41.26
CA LYS A 34 39.05 11.47 -40.17
C LYS A 34 38.33 11.80 -38.87
N GLU A 35 37.30 12.65 -38.91
CA GLU A 35 36.50 13.00 -37.72
C GLU A 35 35.71 11.79 -37.23
N ALA A 36 35.14 11.01 -38.16
CA ALA A 36 34.29 9.89 -37.84
C ALA A 36 35.01 8.75 -37.11
N ILE A 37 36.32 8.55 -37.36
CA ILE A 37 37.15 7.53 -36.71
C ILE A 37 37.90 8.03 -35.46
N THR A 38 38.01 9.34 -35.23
CA THR A 38 38.82 9.90 -34.12
C THR A 38 37.98 10.47 -32.98
N THR A 39 36.77 10.95 -33.24
CA THR A 39 35.93 11.52 -32.20
C THR A 39 35.28 10.40 -31.36
N PRO A 40 35.48 10.34 -30.04
CA PRO A 40 34.81 9.34 -29.21
C PRO A 40 33.29 9.59 -29.21
N PRO A 41 32.44 8.54 -29.22
CA PRO A 41 31.00 8.73 -29.13
C PRO A 41 30.64 9.27 -27.76
N VAL A 42 29.98 10.44 -27.73
CA VAL A 42 29.39 10.95 -26.50
C VAL A 42 28.25 10.01 -26.14
N ARG A 43 28.47 9.10 -25.17
CA ARG A 43 27.37 8.34 -24.55
C ARG A 43 26.61 9.29 -23.62
N GLY A 44 25.95 10.27 -24.20
CA GLY A 44 25.32 11.36 -23.47
C GLY A 44 23.89 11.00 -23.07
N GLY A 45 23.74 10.21 -22.00
CA GLY A 45 22.57 10.40 -21.15
C GLY A 45 22.64 11.79 -20.50
N ILE A 46 21.56 12.25 -19.89
CA ILE A 46 21.56 13.51 -19.11
C ILE A 46 22.66 13.53 -18.03
N PHE A 47 23.12 12.36 -17.59
CA PHE A 47 24.15 12.18 -16.58
C PHE A 47 25.41 11.53 -17.15
N THR A 48 26.58 11.97 -16.68
CA THR A 48 27.84 11.25 -16.86
C THR A 48 27.86 9.97 -16.04
N LYS A 49 28.91 9.14 -16.25
CA LYS A 49 29.12 7.95 -15.43
C LYS A 49 29.42 8.33 -13.98
N GLU A 50 30.24 9.36 -13.73
CA GLU A 50 30.57 9.80 -12.37
C GLU A 50 29.33 10.34 -11.64
N GLU A 51 28.51 11.14 -12.30
CA GLU A 51 27.29 11.72 -11.71
C GLU A 51 26.28 10.64 -11.30
N ARG A 52 26.21 9.56 -12.06
CA ARG A 52 25.40 8.40 -11.68
C ARG A 52 25.95 7.70 -10.43
N GLU A 53 27.26 7.50 -10.34
CA GLU A 53 27.90 6.88 -9.18
C GLU A 53 27.66 7.72 -7.91
N ILE A 54 27.72 9.05 -8.03
CA ILE A 54 27.36 9.99 -6.96
C ILE A 54 25.88 9.85 -6.57
N SER A 55 24.97 9.86 -7.56
CA SER A 55 23.53 9.70 -7.33
C SER A 55 23.21 8.39 -6.61
N GLU A 56 23.81 7.28 -7.05
CA GLU A 56 23.63 5.95 -6.47
C GLU A 56 24.19 5.90 -5.03
N SER A 57 25.35 6.52 -4.78
CA SER A 57 25.94 6.64 -3.44
C SER A 57 25.06 7.45 -2.47
N ASN A 58 24.32 8.43 -2.99
CA ASN A 58 23.34 9.22 -2.24
C ASN A 58 21.97 8.52 -2.11
N GLY A 59 21.82 7.29 -2.61
CA GLY A 59 20.58 6.52 -2.58
C GLY A 59 19.50 7.07 -3.53
N ILE A 60 19.89 7.84 -4.54
CA ILE A 60 18.98 8.45 -5.52
C ILE A 60 19.06 7.64 -6.82
N SER A 61 17.94 7.06 -7.22
CA SER A 61 17.87 6.30 -8.48
C SER A 61 17.97 7.23 -9.70
N TYR A 62 18.50 6.70 -10.82
CA TYR A 62 18.54 7.40 -12.10
C TYR A 62 17.18 8.00 -12.48
N LYS A 63 16.10 7.23 -12.32
CA LYS A 63 14.73 7.68 -12.65
C LYS A 63 14.31 8.88 -11.80
N THR A 64 14.72 8.89 -10.52
CA THR A 64 14.43 10.01 -9.60
C THR A 64 15.22 11.25 -9.97
N ALA A 65 16.53 11.12 -10.19
CA ALA A 65 17.39 12.23 -10.61
C ALA A 65 16.91 12.82 -11.96
N TYR A 66 16.59 11.96 -12.93
CA TYR A 66 16.04 12.36 -14.22
C TYR A 66 14.73 13.15 -14.08
N ALA A 67 13.79 12.65 -13.25
CA ALA A 67 12.52 13.34 -13.02
C ALA A 67 12.70 14.70 -12.33
N ARG A 68 13.69 14.86 -11.46
CA ARG A 68 14.02 16.15 -10.83
C ARG A 68 14.46 17.18 -11.85
N ILE A 69 15.25 16.78 -12.85
CA ILE A 69 15.66 17.69 -13.93
C ILE A 69 14.47 18.01 -14.84
N VAL A 70 13.82 16.99 -15.38
CA VAL A 70 12.82 17.17 -16.44
C VAL A 70 11.51 17.76 -15.91
N ALA A 71 11.03 17.31 -14.74
CA ALA A 71 9.74 17.73 -14.19
C ALA A 71 9.85 18.86 -13.17
N MET A 72 10.96 18.93 -12.42
CA MET A 72 11.15 19.94 -11.36
C MET A 72 12.13 21.06 -11.76
N GLY A 73 12.78 20.97 -12.92
CA GLY A 73 13.71 22.00 -13.41
C GLY A 73 14.99 22.14 -12.59
N MET A 74 15.35 21.11 -11.82
CA MET A 74 16.56 21.14 -10.98
C MET A 74 17.82 21.02 -11.84
N SER A 75 18.94 21.54 -11.33
CA SER A 75 20.24 21.30 -11.94
C SER A 75 20.66 19.83 -11.76
N VAL A 76 21.65 19.36 -12.54
CA VAL A 76 22.20 18.01 -12.42
C VAL A 76 22.75 17.77 -11.00
N GLU A 77 23.52 18.73 -10.48
CA GLU A 77 24.10 18.67 -9.14
C GLU A 77 23.02 18.59 -8.06
N GLU A 78 22.01 19.45 -8.11
CA GLU A 78 20.90 19.42 -7.15
C GLU A 78 20.10 18.11 -7.25
N ALA A 79 19.90 17.59 -8.46
CA ALA A 79 19.15 16.37 -8.71
C ALA A 79 19.81 15.13 -8.09
N ILE A 80 21.15 15.07 -8.08
CA ILE A 80 21.93 13.93 -7.56
C ILE A 80 22.36 14.09 -6.09
N THR A 81 22.26 15.28 -5.50
CA THR A 81 22.67 15.54 -4.09
C THR A 81 21.49 15.72 -3.13
N THR A 82 20.34 16.19 -3.61
CA THR A 82 19.19 16.47 -2.74
C THR A 82 18.67 15.15 -2.12
N PRO A 83 18.66 14.99 -0.79
CA PRO A 83 18.22 13.75 -0.18
C PRO A 83 16.75 13.45 -0.49
N LEU A 84 16.39 12.16 -0.57
CA LEU A 84 15.00 11.77 -0.69
C LEU A 84 14.27 12.12 0.60
N ARG A 85 13.04 12.65 0.48
CA ARG A 85 12.17 12.75 1.65
C ARG A 85 11.92 11.34 2.17
N PRO A 86 12.01 11.11 3.50
CA PRO A 86 11.70 9.81 4.07
C PRO A 86 10.28 9.43 3.67
N HIS A 87 10.11 8.18 3.26
CA HIS A 87 8.78 7.66 2.98
C HIS A 87 7.97 7.77 4.27
N ARG A 88 6.89 8.58 4.25
CA ARG A 88 5.93 8.56 5.35
C ARG A 88 5.30 7.17 5.32
N GLY A 89 5.71 6.30 6.24
CA GLY A 89 5.17 4.94 6.34
C GLY A 89 3.65 4.96 6.35
N ARG A 90 3.03 3.86 5.93
CA ARG A 90 1.56 3.71 5.80
C ARG A 90 0.75 3.96 7.10
N ASN A 91 1.41 4.25 8.22
CA ASN A 91 0.82 4.56 9.53
C ASN A 91 0.41 6.05 9.71
N CYS A 92 0.49 6.88 8.67
CA CYS A 92 0.25 8.32 8.79
C CYS A 92 -1.19 8.74 9.15
N LYS A 93 -2.21 7.92 8.86
CA LYS A 93 -3.62 8.36 9.04
C LYS A 93 -4.05 8.46 10.52
N HIS A 94 -3.47 7.66 11.39
CA HIS A 94 -3.88 7.60 12.81
C HIS A 94 -2.71 7.72 13.79
N GLY A 95 -1.48 7.89 13.27
CA GLY A 95 -0.27 8.19 14.04
C GLY A 95 -0.02 7.19 15.16
N GLN A 96 0.51 7.70 16.28
CA GLN A 96 0.81 6.93 17.50
C GLN A 96 -0.42 6.27 18.13
N TRP A 97 -1.63 6.79 17.88
CA TRP A 97 -2.84 6.29 18.53
C TRP A 97 -3.21 4.86 18.13
N LYS A 98 -2.79 4.41 16.94
CA LYS A 98 -2.94 3.01 16.54
C LYS A 98 -2.11 2.08 17.44
N GLU A 99 -0.87 2.48 17.74
CA GLU A 99 0.05 1.73 18.59
C GLU A 99 -0.44 1.74 20.04
N THR A 100 -0.80 2.91 20.56
CA THR A 100 -1.43 3.05 21.88
C THR A 100 -2.68 2.18 22.03
N ALA A 101 -3.53 2.09 20.99
CA ALA A 101 -4.71 1.23 21.05
C ALA A 101 -4.32 -0.25 21.18
N LEU A 102 -3.31 -0.69 20.44
CA LEU A 102 -2.83 -2.08 20.49
C LEU A 102 -2.23 -2.41 21.87
N GLU A 103 -1.43 -1.51 22.43
CA GLU A 103 -0.87 -1.63 23.78
C GLU A 103 -1.96 -1.74 24.86
N ASN A 104 -3.06 -0.99 24.69
CA ASN A 104 -4.24 -1.07 25.55
C ASN A 104 -5.14 -2.29 25.26
N GLY A 105 -4.70 -3.23 24.42
CA GLY A 105 -5.45 -4.44 24.08
C GLY A 105 -6.72 -4.17 23.27
N ILE A 106 -6.81 -3.02 22.59
CA ILE A 106 -7.92 -2.67 21.71
C ILE A 106 -7.57 -3.12 20.29
N PRO A 107 -8.34 -4.06 19.71
CA PRO A 107 -8.10 -4.49 18.34
C PRO A 107 -8.20 -3.32 17.35
N GLU A 108 -7.34 -3.31 16.33
CA GLU A 108 -7.28 -2.25 15.32
C GLU A 108 -8.65 -1.97 14.68
N ARG A 109 -9.43 -3.03 14.40
CA ARG A 109 -10.80 -2.91 13.90
C ARG A 109 -11.71 -2.13 14.86
N THR A 110 -11.58 -2.36 16.15
CA THR A 110 -12.35 -1.67 17.19
C THR A 110 -11.94 -0.20 17.28
N PHE A 111 -10.65 0.09 17.25
CA PHE A 111 -10.12 1.45 17.21
C PHE A 111 -10.67 2.24 16.03
N TYR A 112 -10.60 1.72 14.81
CA TYR A 112 -11.16 2.40 13.63
C TYR A 112 -12.67 2.54 13.65
N ASN A 113 -13.39 1.53 14.15
CA ASN A 113 -14.84 1.64 14.33
C ASN A 113 -15.20 2.78 15.29
N ARG A 114 -14.45 2.96 16.39
CA ARG A 114 -14.65 4.07 17.33
C ARG A 114 -14.42 5.42 16.65
N LEU A 115 -13.34 5.57 15.88
CA LEU A 115 -13.10 6.79 15.10
C LEU A 115 -14.22 7.08 14.10
N ARG A 116 -14.71 6.05 13.40
CA ARG A 116 -15.85 6.20 12.47
C ARG A 116 -17.14 6.60 13.19
N LEU A 117 -17.30 6.20 14.45
CA LEU A 117 -18.39 6.61 15.33
C LEU A 117 -18.16 7.98 15.99
N GLY A 118 -17.14 8.74 15.57
CA GLY A 118 -16.86 10.09 16.06
C GLY A 118 -16.11 10.14 17.41
N TRP A 119 -15.50 9.04 17.84
CA TRP A 119 -14.71 9.07 19.07
C TRP A 119 -13.43 9.86 18.86
N THR A 120 -13.00 10.59 19.90
CA THR A 120 -11.66 11.18 19.93
C THR A 120 -10.60 10.08 19.90
N TYR A 121 -9.42 10.40 19.37
CA TYR A 121 -8.30 9.47 19.30
C TYR A 121 -7.94 8.86 20.67
N GLN A 122 -7.88 9.69 21.71
CA GLN A 122 -7.63 9.26 23.07
C GLN A 122 -8.67 8.23 23.53
N ASN A 123 -9.97 8.55 23.44
CA ASN A 123 -11.03 7.63 23.84
C ASN A 123 -11.02 6.34 23.02
N ALA A 124 -10.73 6.46 21.72
CA ALA A 124 -10.67 5.31 20.82
C ALA A 124 -9.55 4.34 21.23
N ALA A 125 -8.42 4.88 21.69
CA ALA A 125 -7.20 4.15 22.04
C ALA A 125 -7.08 3.75 23.52
N THR A 126 -7.84 4.33 24.45
CA THR A 126 -7.67 4.05 25.90
C THR A 126 -8.88 3.39 26.55
N LYS A 127 -10.10 3.60 26.06
CA LYS A 127 -11.28 3.01 26.71
C LYS A 127 -11.30 1.50 26.47
N PRO A 128 -11.47 0.66 27.49
CA PRO A 128 -11.45 -0.80 27.33
C PRO A 128 -12.59 -1.30 26.44
N VAL A 129 -12.36 -2.41 25.74
CA VAL A 129 -13.42 -3.09 24.98
C VAL A 129 -14.33 -3.82 25.96
N ARG A 130 -15.66 -3.66 25.82
CA ARG A 130 -16.62 -4.42 26.63
C ARG A 130 -16.40 -5.92 26.42
N ARG A 131 -16.12 -6.64 27.50
CA ARG A 131 -16.13 -8.11 27.53
C ARG A 131 -17.51 -8.59 27.96
N LYS A 132 -17.92 -9.76 27.45
CA LYS A 132 -19.13 -10.44 27.93
C LYS A 132 -18.76 -11.28 29.14
N ASP A 133 -19.53 -11.15 30.21
CA ASP A 133 -19.36 -11.93 31.42
C ASP A 133 -19.77 -13.39 31.18
N GLU A 134 -19.26 -14.32 32.00
CA GLU A 134 -19.54 -15.75 31.87
C GLU A 134 -21.03 -16.05 32.03
N ILE A 135 -21.70 -15.35 32.95
CA ILE A 135 -23.15 -15.43 33.15
C ILE A 135 -23.90 -14.99 31.89
N GLU A 136 -23.49 -13.90 31.25
CA GLU A 136 -24.11 -13.42 30.00
C GLU A 136 -23.93 -14.46 28.88
N LYS A 137 -22.75 -15.09 28.77
CA LYS A 137 -22.49 -16.16 27.79
C LYS A 137 -23.39 -17.36 28.02
N LYS A 138 -23.51 -17.84 29.26
CA LYS A 138 -24.36 -18.98 29.62
C LYS A 138 -25.82 -18.73 29.21
N TRP A 139 -26.39 -17.58 29.55
CA TRP A 139 -27.76 -17.26 29.19
C TRP A 139 -27.97 -17.04 27.69
N LEU A 140 -26.95 -16.53 26.98
CA LEU A 140 -26.97 -16.44 25.53
C LEU A 140 -27.03 -17.81 24.86
N ASP A 141 -26.30 -18.80 25.38
CA ASP A 141 -26.34 -20.17 24.86
C ASP A 141 -27.71 -20.81 25.12
N ILE A 142 -28.28 -20.62 26.31
CA ILE A 142 -29.66 -21.07 26.64
C ILE A 142 -30.68 -20.42 25.69
N ALA A 143 -30.60 -19.09 25.50
CA ALA A 143 -31.49 -18.37 24.60
C ALA A 143 -31.39 -18.89 23.16
N LYS A 144 -30.17 -19.14 22.68
CA LYS A 144 -29.92 -19.70 21.35
C LYS A 144 -30.54 -21.09 21.19
N ASN A 145 -30.38 -21.97 22.18
CA ASN A 145 -30.98 -23.30 22.18
C ASN A 145 -32.52 -23.26 22.21
N ASN A 146 -33.10 -22.22 22.83
CA ASN A 146 -34.53 -21.97 22.84
C ASN A 146 -35.03 -21.18 21.60
N GLY A 147 -34.20 -21.02 20.56
CA GLY A 147 -34.56 -20.32 19.32
C GLY A 147 -34.69 -18.80 19.44
N ILE A 148 -34.15 -18.20 20.50
CA ILE A 148 -34.18 -16.75 20.75
C ILE A 148 -32.86 -16.13 20.28
N GLY A 149 -32.96 -15.26 19.27
CA GLY A 149 -31.79 -14.56 18.72
C GLY A 149 -31.14 -13.59 19.72
N TYR A 150 -29.82 -13.37 19.56
CA TYR A 150 -29.00 -12.48 20.39
C TYR A 150 -29.64 -11.11 20.64
N HIS A 151 -30.11 -10.45 19.56
CA HIS A 151 -30.71 -9.13 19.66
C HIS A 151 -32.04 -9.14 20.42
N THR A 152 -32.84 -10.20 20.27
CA THR A 152 -34.10 -10.36 21.00
C THR A 152 -33.84 -10.54 22.49
N PHE A 153 -32.93 -11.44 22.85
CA PHE A 153 -32.51 -11.66 24.23
C PHE A 153 -32.03 -10.36 24.90
N LEU A 154 -31.12 -9.63 24.24
CA LEU A 154 -30.62 -8.37 24.76
C LEU A 154 -31.68 -7.27 24.84
N SER A 155 -32.60 -7.21 23.88
CA SER A 155 -33.69 -6.22 23.91
C SER A 155 -34.65 -6.50 25.07
N ARG A 156 -34.95 -7.78 25.36
CA ARG A 156 -35.74 -8.18 26.53
C ARG A 156 -35.12 -7.70 27.85
N ILE A 157 -33.81 -7.80 27.99
CA ILE A 157 -33.10 -7.32 29.19
C ILE A 157 -33.04 -5.78 29.23
N ARG A 158 -32.55 -5.15 28.16
CA ARG A 158 -32.23 -3.71 28.15
C ARG A 158 -33.46 -2.83 28.07
N THR A 159 -34.41 -3.22 27.22
CA THR A 159 -35.61 -2.45 26.87
C THR A 159 -36.79 -2.89 27.74
N HIS A 160 -37.07 -4.19 27.77
CA HIS A 160 -38.23 -4.74 28.51
C HIS A 160 -37.94 -5.03 29.97
N LYS A 161 -36.70 -4.86 30.44
CA LYS A 161 -36.27 -5.04 31.83
C LYS A 161 -36.57 -6.44 32.39
N TRP A 162 -36.54 -7.46 31.54
CA TRP A 162 -36.67 -8.85 31.98
C TRP A 162 -35.37 -9.34 32.64
N ASP A 163 -35.52 -10.25 33.58
CA ASP A 163 -34.43 -11.07 34.09
C ASP A 163 -33.88 -11.99 32.98
N MET A 164 -32.63 -12.43 33.15
CA MET A 164 -31.93 -13.20 32.12
C MET A 164 -32.60 -14.55 31.84
N GLU A 165 -33.17 -15.16 32.87
CA GLU A 165 -33.87 -16.44 32.75
C GLU A 165 -35.11 -16.30 31.88
N ARG A 166 -36.04 -15.42 32.28
CA ARG A 166 -37.24 -15.14 31.50
C ARG A 166 -36.91 -14.70 30.07
N ALA A 167 -35.88 -13.88 29.89
CA ALA A 167 -35.43 -13.43 28.58
C ALA A 167 -34.96 -14.58 27.67
N ALA A 168 -34.34 -15.60 28.24
CA ALA A 168 -33.79 -16.75 27.52
C ALA A 168 -34.79 -17.92 27.36
N THR A 169 -35.88 -17.99 28.13
CA THR A 169 -36.81 -19.13 28.10
C THR A 169 -38.15 -18.80 27.45
N THR A 170 -38.56 -17.53 27.43
CA THR A 170 -39.85 -17.15 26.84
C THR A 170 -39.78 -17.24 25.30
N PRO A 171 -40.62 -18.04 24.63
CA PRO A 171 -40.58 -18.17 23.16
C PRO A 171 -40.86 -16.83 22.47
N VAL A 172 -40.30 -16.64 21.27
CA VAL A 172 -40.58 -15.46 20.45
C VAL A 172 -41.93 -15.64 19.78
N ILE A 173 -42.79 -14.61 19.85
CA ILE A 173 -44.03 -14.58 19.07
C ILE A 173 -43.65 -14.38 17.61
N ASN A 174 -43.80 -15.42 16.81
CA ASN A 174 -43.50 -15.38 15.38
C ASN A 174 -44.64 -14.68 14.63
N THR A 175 -44.58 -13.36 14.54
CA THR A 175 -45.52 -12.57 13.72
C THR A 175 -44.98 -12.36 12.30
N GLY A 176 -45.88 -12.22 11.32
CA GLY A 176 -45.54 -11.96 9.91
C GLY A 176 -44.88 -13.14 9.20
N ARG A 177 -43.87 -12.88 8.36
CA ARG A 177 -43.14 -13.90 7.55
C ARG A 177 -42.56 -15.08 8.34
N ARG A 178 -42.38 -14.96 9.67
CA ARG A 178 -41.83 -16.01 10.54
C ARG A 178 -42.87 -17.02 11.04
N CYS A 179 -44.17 -16.76 10.85
CA CYS A 179 -45.23 -17.66 11.30
C CYS A 179 -45.25 -18.98 10.50
N SER A 180 -44.94 -18.93 9.20
CA SER A 180 -45.03 -20.06 8.26
C SER A 180 -43.84 -21.03 8.30
N MET A 181 -42.91 -20.89 9.24
CA MET A 181 -41.69 -21.71 9.33
C MET A 181 -41.82 -22.92 10.29
N LYS A 182 -42.87 -23.01 11.11
CA LYS A 182 -43.02 -24.09 12.11
C LYS A 182 -43.54 -25.42 11.55
N ASP A 183 -44.17 -25.41 10.38
CA ASP A 183 -44.93 -26.58 9.90
C ASP A 183 -44.09 -27.62 9.12
N LYS A 184 -42.76 -27.48 9.06
CA LYS A 184 -41.90 -28.34 8.22
C LYS A 184 -41.08 -29.40 8.96
N GLU A 185 -41.12 -29.47 10.29
CA GLU A 185 -40.30 -30.41 11.07
C GLU A 185 -41.11 -31.54 11.76
N GLY A 186 -42.31 -31.84 11.25
CA GLY A 186 -43.22 -32.86 11.82
C GLY A 186 -43.67 -33.95 10.87
N VAL A 187 -42.92 -34.25 9.80
CA VAL A 187 -43.20 -35.40 8.92
C VAL A 187 -41.92 -36.16 8.65
N SER A 188 -41.64 -37.16 9.49
CA SER A 188 -40.91 -38.40 9.18
C SER A 188 -41.14 -39.38 10.32
#